data_AF-A0A6J8AYS3-F1
#
_entry.id   AF-A0A6J8AYS3-F1
#
_cell.length_a   1.000
_cell.length_b   1.000
_cell.length_c   1.000
_cell.angle_alpha   90.00
_cell.angle_beta   90.00
_cell.angle_gamma   90.00
#
_symmetry.space_group_name_H-M   'P 1'
#
loop_
_entity.id
_entity.type
_entity.pdbx_description
1 polymer ?
#
loop_
_entity_poly.entity_id
_entity_poly.type
_entity_poly.pdbx_seq_one_letter_code
_entity_poly.pdbx_strand_id
1 'polypeptide(L)'
;MYYDQGGMEYELEEDKLGMTVTSGSVVLQKDGQNLIGISIGGGAPLCPCLYIVQIFDNTPASKEGTLASGDELVGVSGQSVKGKTKVEVAKMIQSIKEEVTINYNKLHADPKQGKCLDIVLKKVKHRVVETMNTNTADALGLSRAILCNDGLVKKLEELEKVAEMYKGLIGLTKSLLKTTFELSQSHKAFGEVFSAIGVREPQPAASEAFSRFGEAHRNMERFAIKMLKTAKPMITDLNTYLNKAVPDTRLTIKKYLDVKFEYLAYCLKVKEMDDEEYSYAALQEPLYRVETGNYEYRLILRCRQDARTRFAKMRSDVLVKLELLDQKHVQDIVFQLQRFVSAMAKYHNDCHGVMKEAVVFPIEVDLSRGTFTYDTTNQFNDEEDEEEGQEEEVVTESRVETTPYSDNLISTD
;
A
#
# COMPACT_ATOMS: atom_id res chain seq x y z
N MET A 1 -32.02 -78.82 4.25
CA MET A 1 -32.50 -77.49 4.71
C MET A 1 -31.32 -76.55 4.61
N TYR A 2 -31.33 -75.71 3.59
CA TYR A 2 -30.33 -74.65 3.40
C TYR A 2 -30.64 -73.53 4.39
N TYR A 3 -29.68 -73.16 5.24
CA TYR A 3 -29.76 -71.95 6.02
C TYR A 3 -29.34 -70.78 5.14
N ASP A 4 -30.30 -69.92 4.87
CA ASP A 4 -30.16 -68.63 4.20
C ASP A 4 -29.32 -67.71 5.10
N GLN A 5 -28.09 -67.41 4.69
CA GLN A 5 -27.27 -66.35 5.29
C GLN A 5 -27.60 -65.04 4.59
N GLY A 6 -28.72 -64.44 4.98
CA GLY A 6 -29.02 -63.04 4.68
C GLY A 6 -28.06 -62.14 5.45
N GLY A 7 -26.91 -61.82 4.85
CA GLY A 7 -26.07 -60.71 5.29
C GLY A 7 -26.84 -59.42 5.06
N MET A 8 -27.29 -58.77 6.14
CA MET A 8 -27.81 -57.41 6.04
C MET A 8 -26.65 -56.49 5.66
N GLU A 9 -26.59 -56.10 4.38
CA GLU A 9 -25.83 -54.94 3.92
C GLU A 9 -26.43 -53.71 4.62
N TYR A 10 -25.73 -53.20 5.65
CA TYR A 10 -26.06 -51.89 6.20
C TYR A 10 -25.69 -50.84 5.15
N GLU A 11 -26.66 -50.43 4.32
CA GLU A 11 -26.52 -49.22 3.52
C GLU A 11 -26.35 -48.04 4.48
N LEU A 12 -25.12 -47.53 4.62
CA LEU A 12 -24.84 -46.30 5.35
C LEU A 12 -25.60 -45.16 4.64
N GLU A 13 -26.72 -44.74 5.24
CA GLU A 13 -27.53 -43.65 4.72
C GLU A 13 -26.76 -42.32 4.86
N GLU A 14 -26.57 -41.61 3.75
CA GLU A 14 -25.85 -40.34 3.73
C GLU A 14 -26.62 -39.25 4.50
N ASP A 15 -26.00 -38.67 5.54
CA ASP A 15 -26.58 -37.53 6.27
C ASP A 15 -26.33 -36.24 5.50
N LYS A 16 -27.34 -35.80 4.74
CA LYS A 16 -27.26 -34.61 3.89
C LYS A 16 -27.23 -33.29 4.67
N LEU A 17 -27.40 -33.29 5.99
CA LEU A 17 -27.42 -32.10 6.87
C LEU A 17 -28.30 -30.93 6.34
N GLY A 18 -29.39 -31.24 5.64
CA GLY A 18 -30.31 -30.25 5.07
C GLY A 18 -29.85 -29.54 3.79
N MET A 19 -28.75 -29.97 3.15
CA MET A 19 -28.28 -29.38 1.88
C MET A 19 -29.04 -29.90 0.67
N THR A 20 -29.30 -29.01 -0.29
CA THR A 20 -29.95 -29.37 -1.56
C THR A 20 -28.92 -29.89 -2.56
N VAL A 21 -29.31 -30.94 -3.30
CA VAL A 21 -28.46 -31.56 -4.31
C VAL A 21 -29.16 -31.49 -5.66
N THR A 22 -28.45 -31.06 -6.69
CA THR A 22 -28.95 -31.10 -8.07
C THR A 22 -28.09 -32.05 -8.88
N SER A 23 -28.70 -33.12 -9.38
CA SER A 23 -28.01 -34.06 -10.27
C SER A 23 -27.81 -33.44 -11.65
N GLY A 24 -26.66 -33.70 -12.24
CA GLY A 24 -26.31 -33.23 -13.57
C GLY A 24 -25.33 -34.18 -14.25
N SER A 25 -25.07 -33.92 -15.53
CA SER A 25 -24.08 -34.62 -16.31
C SER A 25 -23.34 -33.63 -17.18
N VAL A 26 -22.02 -33.78 -17.25
CA VAL A 26 -21.15 -32.91 -18.05
C VAL A 26 -20.23 -33.78 -18.91
N VAL A 27 -20.04 -33.35 -20.15
CA VAL A 27 -19.14 -33.98 -21.10
C VAL A 27 -17.85 -33.17 -21.14
N LEU A 28 -16.72 -33.81 -20.84
CA LEU A 28 -15.41 -33.18 -20.81
C LEU A 28 -14.50 -33.77 -21.88
N GLN A 29 -13.96 -32.90 -22.74
CA GLN A 29 -12.87 -33.26 -23.63
C GLN A 29 -11.55 -33.27 -22.86
N LYS A 30 -10.84 -34.38 -22.92
CA LYS A 30 -9.59 -34.58 -22.19
C LYS A 30 -8.44 -33.81 -22.81
N ASP A 31 -7.44 -33.51 -22.00
CA ASP A 31 -6.20 -32.90 -22.47
C ASP A 31 -5.30 -33.91 -23.21
N GLY A 32 -4.16 -33.43 -23.73
CA GLY A 32 -3.18 -34.26 -24.41
C GLY A 32 -2.52 -35.34 -23.53
N GLN A 33 -2.72 -35.29 -22.21
CA GLN A 33 -2.29 -36.31 -21.25
C GLN A 33 -3.43 -37.27 -20.85
N ASN A 34 -4.58 -37.17 -21.52
CA ASN A 34 -5.79 -37.95 -21.24
C ASN A 34 -6.38 -37.69 -19.83
N LEU A 35 -6.13 -36.50 -19.27
CA LEU A 35 -6.62 -36.05 -17.97
C LEU A 35 -7.75 -35.02 -18.11
N ILE A 36 -8.60 -34.94 -17.09
CA ILE A 36 -9.67 -33.92 -16.97
C ILE A 36 -9.34 -32.82 -15.96
N GLY A 37 -8.39 -33.06 -15.06
CA GLY A 37 -7.93 -32.05 -14.09
C GLY A 37 -8.73 -31.91 -12.81
N ILE A 38 -9.19 -33.03 -12.23
CA ILE A 38 -9.81 -33.07 -10.90
C ILE A 38 -9.02 -33.98 -9.95
N SER A 39 -9.09 -33.69 -8.65
CA SER A 39 -8.68 -34.57 -7.57
C SER A 39 -9.91 -35.15 -6.89
N ILE A 40 -9.87 -36.45 -6.55
CA ILE A 40 -11.00 -37.21 -6.01
C ILE A 40 -10.71 -37.61 -4.56
N GLY A 41 -11.68 -37.36 -3.67
CA GLY A 41 -11.66 -37.75 -2.26
C GLY A 41 -12.81 -38.70 -1.92
N GLY A 42 -12.78 -39.25 -0.71
CA GLY A 42 -13.76 -40.24 -0.24
C GLY A 42 -13.61 -41.61 -0.91
N GLY A 43 -14.75 -42.28 -1.10
CA GLY A 43 -14.87 -43.62 -1.63
C GLY A 43 -14.69 -44.74 -0.59
N ALA A 44 -14.99 -45.96 -1.03
CA ALA A 44 -14.94 -47.16 -0.19
C ALA A 44 -13.50 -47.44 0.33
N PRO A 45 -13.37 -48.09 1.51
CA PRO A 45 -14.44 -48.54 2.40
C PRO A 45 -14.90 -47.49 3.42
N LEU A 46 -14.19 -46.36 3.54
CA LEU A 46 -14.37 -45.42 4.64
C LEU A 46 -15.51 -44.42 4.42
N CYS A 47 -15.79 -44.06 3.17
CA CYS A 47 -16.78 -43.03 2.84
C CYS A 47 -17.76 -43.56 1.76
N PRO A 48 -19.09 -43.41 1.95
CA PRO A 48 -20.09 -43.93 1.01
C PRO A 48 -20.11 -43.18 -0.33
N CYS A 49 -19.62 -41.94 -0.36
CA CYS A 49 -19.63 -41.08 -1.53
C CYS A 49 -18.20 -40.74 -2.01
N LEU A 50 -18.09 -40.43 -3.31
CA LEU A 50 -16.89 -39.88 -3.92
C LEU A 50 -17.14 -38.42 -4.25
N TYR A 51 -16.19 -37.55 -4.01
CA TYR A 51 -16.37 -36.11 -4.25
C TYR A 51 -15.10 -35.45 -4.77
N ILE A 52 -15.26 -34.30 -5.39
CA ILE A 52 -14.17 -33.52 -5.96
C ILE A 52 -13.45 -32.76 -4.85
N VAL A 53 -12.17 -33.05 -4.61
CA VAL A 53 -11.35 -32.30 -3.63
C VAL A 53 -10.88 -30.98 -4.23
N GLN A 54 -10.39 -31.03 -5.46
CA GLN A 54 -9.82 -29.87 -6.13
C GLN A 54 -10.02 -29.97 -7.64
N ILE A 55 -10.25 -28.81 -8.26
CA ILE A 55 -10.12 -28.63 -9.70
C ILE A 55 -8.82 -27.87 -9.95
N PHE A 56 -8.02 -28.34 -10.91
CA PHE A 56 -6.73 -27.73 -11.25
C PHE A 56 -6.92 -26.68 -12.34
N ASP A 57 -6.27 -25.53 -12.19
CA ASP A 57 -6.36 -24.44 -13.17
C ASP A 57 -5.84 -24.88 -14.54
N ASN A 58 -6.36 -24.28 -15.61
CA ASN A 58 -5.99 -24.55 -17.00
C ASN A 58 -6.29 -25.97 -17.52
N THR A 59 -7.04 -26.77 -16.77
CA THR A 59 -7.47 -28.11 -17.19
C THR A 59 -8.86 -28.11 -17.83
N PRO A 60 -9.27 -29.19 -18.52
CA PRO A 60 -10.60 -29.29 -19.10
C PRO A 60 -11.75 -28.99 -18.12
N ALA A 61 -11.73 -29.59 -16.92
CA ALA A 61 -12.75 -29.36 -15.90
C ALA A 61 -12.79 -27.90 -15.44
N SER A 62 -11.64 -27.24 -15.32
CA SER A 62 -11.59 -25.81 -14.96
C SER A 62 -12.11 -24.89 -16.06
N LYS A 63 -11.90 -25.23 -17.33
CA LYS A 63 -12.35 -24.41 -18.47
C LYS A 63 -13.84 -24.55 -18.73
N GLU A 64 -14.36 -25.76 -18.54
CA GLU A 64 -15.78 -26.05 -18.69
C GLU A 64 -16.60 -25.44 -17.54
N GLY A 65 -16.10 -25.53 -16.29
CA GLY A 65 -16.59 -24.74 -15.17
C GLY A 65 -17.88 -25.25 -14.49
N THR A 66 -18.48 -26.34 -14.96
CA THR A 66 -19.68 -26.92 -14.35
C THR A 66 -19.35 -27.66 -13.06
N LEU A 67 -18.21 -28.34 -12.98
CA LEU A 67 -17.78 -29.04 -11.77
C LEU A 67 -17.16 -28.07 -10.75
N ALA A 68 -17.26 -28.41 -9.46
CA ALA A 68 -16.62 -27.67 -8.39
C ALA A 68 -16.28 -28.55 -7.18
N SER A 69 -15.34 -28.08 -6.35
CA SER A 69 -14.90 -28.74 -5.12
C SER A 69 -16.06 -29.00 -4.16
N GLY A 70 -16.17 -30.22 -3.66
CA GLY A 70 -17.27 -30.69 -2.83
C GLY A 70 -18.46 -31.27 -3.60
N ASP A 71 -18.51 -31.14 -4.93
CA ASP A 71 -19.51 -31.87 -5.73
C ASP A 71 -19.26 -33.39 -5.61
N GLU A 72 -20.34 -34.16 -5.52
CA GLU A 72 -20.27 -35.62 -5.48
C GLU A 72 -20.22 -36.17 -6.91
N LEU A 73 -19.37 -37.18 -7.12
CA LEU A 73 -19.30 -37.97 -8.34
C LEU A 73 -20.23 -39.17 -8.17
N VAL A 74 -21.22 -39.31 -9.06
CA VAL A 74 -22.18 -40.42 -9.03
C VAL A 74 -21.98 -41.42 -10.18
N GLY A 75 -21.35 -40.99 -11.27
CA GLY A 75 -21.08 -41.87 -12.41
C GLY A 75 -20.02 -41.37 -13.38
N VAL A 76 -19.44 -42.30 -14.13
CA VAL A 76 -18.49 -42.03 -15.22
C VAL A 76 -18.97 -42.79 -16.46
N SER A 77 -19.27 -42.07 -17.54
CA SER A 77 -19.76 -42.59 -18.82
C SER A 77 -20.86 -43.65 -18.68
N GLY A 78 -21.88 -43.33 -17.86
CA GLY A 78 -23.03 -44.19 -17.62
C GLY A 78 -22.83 -45.29 -16.58
N GLN A 79 -21.62 -45.49 -16.06
CA GLN A 79 -21.36 -46.45 -14.99
C GLN A 79 -21.39 -45.78 -13.62
N SER A 80 -22.14 -46.36 -12.68
CA SER A 80 -22.16 -45.90 -11.29
C SER A 80 -20.77 -46.00 -10.64
N VAL A 81 -20.44 -45.01 -9.80
CA VAL A 81 -19.21 -45.01 -8.99
C VAL A 81 -19.45 -45.30 -7.51
N LYS A 82 -20.70 -45.47 -7.08
CA LYS A 82 -21.02 -45.83 -5.69
C LYS A 82 -20.34 -47.14 -5.30
N GLY A 83 -19.80 -47.19 -4.08
CA GLY A 83 -19.06 -48.34 -3.55
C GLY A 83 -17.65 -48.54 -4.13
N LYS A 84 -17.19 -47.69 -5.06
CA LYS A 84 -15.83 -47.76 -5.60
C LYS A 84 -14.84 -46.94 -4.77
N THR A 85 -13.57 -47.32 -4.86
CA THR A 85 -12.45 -46.56 -4.30
C THR A 85 -12.09 -45.38 -5.22
N LYS A 86 -11.47 -44.34 -4.65
CA LYS A 86 -10.95 -43.20 -5.44
C LYS A 86 -9.97 -43.61 -6.55
N VAL A 87 -9.21 -44.68 -6.33
CA VAL A 87 -8.26 -45.23 -7.32
C VAL A 87 -8.97 -45.88 -8.48
N GLU A 88 -10.04 -46.63 -8.23
CA GLU A 88 -10.84 -47.25 -9.28
C GLU A 88 -11.53 -46.21 -10.15
N VAL A 89 -12.15 -45.19 -9.55
CA VAL A 89 -12.79 -44.11 -10.31
C VAL A 89 -11.77 -43.36 -11.17
N ALA A 90 -10.58 -43.07 -10.64
CA ALA A 90 -9.50 -42.48 -11.42
C ALA A 90 -9.11 -43.35 -12.63
N LYS A 91 -9.00 -44.68 -12.44
CA LYS A 91 -8.73 -45.64 -13.52
C LYS A 91 -9.87 -45.69 -14.55
N MET A 92 -11.13 -45.63 -14.13
CA MET A 92 -12.28 -45.59 -15.05
C MET A 92 -12.29 -44.33 -15.89
N ILE A 93 -11.99 -43.17 -15.30
CA ILE A 93 -11.86 -41.93 -16.06
C ILE A 93 -10.71 -42.09 -17.06
N GLN A 94 -9.54 -42.59 -16.63
CA GLN A 94 -8.36 -42.76 -17.49
C GLN A 94 -8.54 -43.79 -18.62
N SER A 95 -9.34 -44.83 -18.44
CA SER A 95 -9.54 -45.87 -19.47
C SER A 95 -10.33 -45.36 -20.69
N ILE A 96 -11.15 -44.34 -20.50
CA ILE A 96 -11.90 -43.67 -21.57
C ILE A 96 -10.96 -42.71 -22.31
N LYS A 97 -10.98 -42.71 -23.65
CA LYS A 97 -10.14 -41.83 -24.46
C LYS A 97 -10.96 -40.68 -25.02
N GLU A 98 -10.29 -39.54 -25.22
CA GLU A 98 -10.82 -38.31 -25.86
C GLU A 98 -11.90 -37.59 -25.05
N GLU A 99 -13.03 -38.24 -24.78
CA GLU A 99 -14.21 -37.62 -24.18
C GLU A 99 -14.76 -38.47 -23.04
N VAL A 100 -15.03 -37.85 -21.89
CA VAL A 100 -15.62 -38.53 -20.73
C VAL A 100 -16.85 -37.80 -20.24
N THR A 101 -17.92 -38.55 -19.97
CA THR A 101 -19.11 -38.02 -19.31
C THR A 101 -19.00 -38.21 -17.81
N ILE A 102 -19.14 -37.14 -17.04
CA ILE A 102 -19.15 -37.17 -15.58
C ILE A 102 -20.56 -36.88 -15.10
N ASN A 103 -21.16 -37.83 -14.38
CA ASN A 103 -22.42 -37.64 -13.69
C ASN A 103 -22.10 -37.18 -12.27
N TYR A 104 -22.69 -36.06 -11.86
CA TYR A 104 -22.38 -35.42 -10.58
C TYR A 104 -23.65 -34.98 -9.85
N ASN A 105 -23.49 -34.81 -8.54
CA ASN A 105 -24.45 -34.25 -7.62
C ASN A 105 -23.89 -32.91 -7.12
N LYS A 106 -24.48 -31.81 -7.57
CA LYS A 106 -24.03 -30.46 -7.23
C LYS A 106 -24.28 -30.18 -5.76
N LEU A 107 -23.23 -29.77 -5.06
CA LEU A 107 -23.35 -29.32 -3.67
C LEU A 107 -23.74 -27.84 -3.63
N HIS A 108 -24.99 -27.55 -3.23
CA HIS A 108 -25.44 -26.19 -2.94
C HIS A 108 -25.14 -25.84 -1.49
N ALA A 109 -23.89 -25.51 -1.23
CA ALA A 109 -23.42 -25.04 0.07
C ALA A 109 -23.72 -23.55 0.25
N ASP A 110 -24.27 -23.15 1.41
CA ASP A 110 -24.32 -21.73 1.81
C ASP A 110 -22.94 -21.33 2.36
N PRO A 111 -22.21 -20.38 1.72
CA PRO A 111 -20.91 -19.92 2.20
C PRO A 111 -20.92 -19.36 3.63
N LYS A 112 -22.09 -18.98 4.17
CA LYS A 112 -22.21 -18.56 5.58
C LYS A 112 -21.96 -19.71 6.55
N GLN A 113 -22.34 -20.93 6.20
CA GLN A 113 -22.14 -22.11 7.05
C GLN A 113 -20.65 -22.46 7.20
N GLY A 114 -19.83 -22.17 6.18
CA GLY A 114 -18.38 -22.36 6.26
C GLY A 114 -17.63 -21.30 7.08
N LYS A 115 -18.29 -20.20 7.49
CA LYS A 115 -17.68 -19.11 8.27
C LYS A 115 -17.80 -19.36 9.77
N CYS A 116 -17.12 -20.38 10.28
CA CYS A 116 -17.10 -20.67 11.70
C CYS A 116 -16.09 -19.80 12.47
N LEU A 117 -16.25 -19.73 13.80
CA LEU A 117 -15.31 -19.04 14.70
C LEU A 117 -13.87 -19.52 14.52
N ASP A 118 -13.70 -20.81 14.24
CA ASP A 118 -12.41 -21.43 13.96
C ASP A 118 -11.71 -20.81 12.73
N ILE A 119 -12.43 -20.60 11.61
CA ILE A 119 -11.89 -19.90 10.43
C ILE A 119 -11.50 -18.45 10.78
N VAL A 120 -12.30 -17.77 11.60
CA VAL A 120 -11.98 -16.40 12.05
C VAL A 120 -10.70 -16.39 12.90
N LEU A 121 -10.55 -17.32 13.86
CA LEU A 121 -9.35 -17.43 14.68
C LEU A 121 -8.12 -17.78 13.85
N LYS A 122 -8.23 -18.69 12.88
CA LYS A 122 -7.17 -19.01 11.92
C LYS A 122 -6.77 -17.80 11.09
N LYS A 123 -7.73 -17.00 10.63
CA LYS A 123 -7.47 -15.75 9.89
C LYS A 123 -6.73 -14.72 10.77
N VAL A 124 -7.11 -14.59 12.04
CA VAL A 124 -6.41 -13.72 13.01
C VAL A 124 -4.99 -14.22 13.25
N LYS A 125 -4.79 -15.53 13.45
CA LYS A 125 -3.46 -16.15 13.55
C LYS A 125 -2.58 -15.77 12.37
N HIS A 126 -3.08 -15.93 11.14
CA HIS A 126 -2.32 -15.57 9.93
C HIS A 126 -1.95 -14.09 9.88
N ARG A 127 -2.87 -13.20 10.28
CA ARG A 127 -2.61 -11.76 10.34
C ARG A 127 -1.50 -11.39 11.32
N VAL A 128 -1.48 -12.01 12.51
CA VAL A 128 -0.47 -11.76 13.54
C VAL A 128 0.90 -12.27 13.09
N VAL A 129 0.94 -13.50 12.58
CA VAL A 129 2.17 -14.17 12.15
C VAL A 129 2.86 -13.46 10.99
N GLU A 130 2.11 -12.86 10.05
CA GLU A 130 2.69 -12.14 8.90
C GLU A 130 3.53 -10.92 9.32
N THR A 131 3.18 -10.28 10.45
CA THR A 131 3.92 -9.13 10.98
C THR A 131 5.07 -9.50 11.93
N MET A 132 5.20 -10.79 12.27
CA MET A 132 6.20 -11.27 13.22
C MET A 132 7.44 -11.79 12.50
N ASN A 133 8.61 -11.55 13.10
CA ASN A 133 9.84 -12.17 12.63
C ASN A 133 9.80 -13.71 12.90
N THR A 134 10.64 -14.44 12.16
CA THR A 134 10.78 -15.91 12.26
C THR A 134 10.96 -16.39 13.70
N ASN A 135 11.95 -15.82 14.40
CA ASN A 135 12.37 -16.31 15.70
C ASN A 135 11.29 -16.10 16.79
N THR A 136 10.58 -14.97 16.71
CA THR A 136 9.48 -14.63 17.62
C THR A 136 8.26 -15.50 17.36
N ALA A 137 7.92 -15.77 16.08
CA ALA A 137 6.81 -16.67 15.76
C ALA A 137 7.08 -18.11 16.26
N ASP A 138 8.30 -18.60 16.07
CA ASP A 138 8.71 -19.94 16.51
C ASP A 138 8.74 -20.03 18.05
N ALA A 139 9.22 -18.99 18.75
CA ALA A 139 9.20 -18.91 20.21
C ALA A 139 7.77 -18.91 20.80
N LEU A 140 6.78 -18.39 20.05
CA LEU A 140 5.36 -18.40 20.42
C LEU A 140 4.62 -19.66 19.95
N GLY A 141 5.31 -20.61 19.31
CA GLY A 141 4.70 -21.83 18.78
C GLY A 141 3.75 -21.60 17.61
N LEU A 142 3.84 -20.45 16.92
CA LEU A 142 2.96 -20.12 15.81
C LEU A 142 3.52 -20.71 14.51
N SER A 143 3.08 -21.92 14.14
CA SER A 143 3.54 -22.59 12.92
C SER A 143 3.23 -21.78 11.65
N ARG A 144 4.26 -21.55 10.82
CA ARG A 144 4.23 -20.75 9.59
C ARG A 144 4.04 -21.54 8.29
N ALA A 145 3.55 -22.77 8.34
CA ALA A 145 3.63 -23.75 7.25
C ALA A 145 3.10 -23.31 5.85
N ILE A 146 2.41 -22.17 5.74
CA ILE A 146 1.88 -21.63 4.47
C ILE A 146 2.21 -20.13 4.28
N LEU A 147 2.86 -19.46 5.25
CA LEU A 147 3.17 -18.04 5.18
C LEU A 147 4.66 -17.84 5.40
N CYS A 148 5.37 -17.51 4.33
CA CYS A 148 6.40 -16.49 4.37
C CYS A 148 6.81 -16.16 2.94
N ASN A 149 7.08 -14.88 2.68
CA ASN A 149 7.65 -14.36 1.43
C ASN A 149 6.64 -13.99 0.33
N ASP A 150 5.58 -13.29 0.70
CA ASP A 150 4.73 -12.62 -0.29
C ASP A 150 5.41 -11.38 -0.86
N GLY A 151 5.75 -11.41 -2.14
CA GLY A 151 6.38 -10.28 -2.83
C GLY A 151 5.54 -9.00 -2.79
N LEU A 152 4.22 -9.09 -2.63
CA LEU A 152 3.35 -7.91 -2.52
C LEU A 152 3.47 -7.19 -1.18
N VAL A 153 3.82 -7.91 -0.11
CA VAL A 153 4.10 -7.29 1.21
C VAL A 153 5.41 -6.51 1.14
N LYS A 154 6.44 -7.08 0.52
CA LYS A 154 7.71 -6.36 0.28
C LYS A 154 7.50 -5.09 -0.55
N LYS A 155 6.70 -5.17 -1.62
CA LYS A 155 6.33 -3.99 -2.42
C LYS A 155 5.57 -2.93 -1.60
N LEU A 156 4.76 -3.34 -0.61
CA LEU A 156 4.12 -2.40 0.30
C LEU A 156 5.13 -1.68 1.20
N GLU A 157 6.08 -2.42 1.78
CA GLU A 157 7.15 -1.82 2.60
C GLU A 157 8.02 -0.84 1.79
N GLU A 158 8.34 -1.20 0.55
CA GLU A 158 9.02 -0.31 -0.40
C GLU A 158 8.20 0.96 -0.67
N LEU A 159 6.90 0.81 -0.94
CA LEU A 159 6.00 1.94 -1.15
C LEU A 159 5.92 2.86 0.08
N GLU A 160 5.94 2.32 1.30
CA GLU A 160 5.93 3.10 2.54
C GLU A 160 7.24 3.87 2.75
N LYS A 161 8.40 3.26 2.47
CA LYS A 161 9.70 3.94 2.51
C LYS A 161 9.75 5.10 1.51
N VAL A 162 9.28 4.84 0.29
CA VAL A 162 9.19 5.85 -0.77
C VAL A 162 8.27 7.00 -0.33
N ALA A 163 7.11 6.71 0.26
CA ALA A 163 6.19 7.72 0.77
C ALA A 163 6.82 8.62 1.85
N GLU A 164 7.58 8.06 2.79
CA GLU A 164 8.24 8.86 3.84
C GLU A 164 9.34 9.76 3.27
N MET A 165 10.11 9.26 2.28
CA MET A 165 11.05 10.08 1.53
C MET A 165 10.35 11.28 0.87
N TYR A 166 9.19 11.06 0.23
CA TYR A 166 8.43 12.15 -0.39
C TYR A 166 7.88 13.16 0.60
N LYS A 167 7.44 12.71 1.76
CA LYS A 167 7.01 13.60 2.84
C LYS A 167 8.15 14.52 3.28
N GLY A 168 9.37 13.98 3.40
CA GLY A 168 10.59 14.75 3.64
C GLY A 168 10.86 15.77 2.54
N LEU A 169 10.81 15.35 1.27
CA LEU A 169 11.01 16.22 0.11
C LEU A 169 10.02 17.39 0.08
N ILE A 170 8.73 17.12 0.30
CA ILE A 170 7.69 18.16 0.37
C ILE A 170 8.00 19.16 1.50
N GLY A 171 8.42 18.67 2.66
CA GLY A 171 8.80 19.50 3.80
C GLY A 171 9.97 20.44 3.46
N LEU A 172 11.03 19.90 2.87
CA LEU A 172 12.20 20.66 2.46
C LEU A 172 11.86 21.70 1.37
N THR A 173 11.10 21.31 0.34
CA THR A 173 10.68 22.24 -0.72
C THR A 173 9.81 23.35 -0.14
N LYS A 174 8.86 23.05 0.75
CA LYS A 174 8.05 24.08 1.42
C LYS A 174 8.91 25.07 2.21
N SER A 175 9.86 24.57 3.00
CA SER A 175 10.78 25.40 3.77
C SER A 175 11.60 26.32 2.86
N LEU A 176 12.19 25.76 1.80
CA LEU A 176 12.99 26.51 0.84
C LEU A 176 12.17 27.61 0.13
N LEU A 177 10.95 27.31 -0.33
CA LEU A 177 10.09 28.32 -0.97
C LEU A 177 9.69 29.42 0.03
N LYS A 178 9.45 29.08 1.30
CA LYS A 178 9.17 30.06 2.35
C LYS A 178 10.35 31.00 2.58
N THR A 179 11.55 30.45 2.79
CA THR A 179 12.76 31.26 2.99
C THR A 179 13.10 32.11 1.76
N THR A 180 12.84 31.59 0.56
CA THR A 180 13.05 32.37 -0.66
C THR A 180 12.06 33.53 -0.79
N PHE A 181 10.82 33.34 -0.32
CA PHE A 181 9.85 34.43 -0.22
C PHE A 181 10.29 35.49 0.79
N GLU A 182 10.75 35.09 1.97
CA GLU A 182 11.28 36.01 2.99
C GLU A 182 12.47 36.81 2.43
N LEU A 183 13.42 36.14 1.74
CA LEU A 183 14.54 36.80 1.06
C LEU A 183 14.06 37.81 -0.01
N SER A 184 12.99 37.50 -0.74
CA SER A 184 12.41 38.43 -1.72
C SER A 184 11.87 39.70 -1.07
N GLN A 185 11.32 39.61 0.15
CA GLN A 185 10.87 40.79 0.90
C GLN A 185 12.05 41.65 1.33
N SER A 186 13.17 41.04 1.72
CA SER A 186 14.42 41.78 2.00
C SER A 186 14.96 42.47 0.76
N HIS A 187 14.93 41.82 -0.41
CA HIS A 187 15.31 42.47 -1.68
C HIS A 187 14.42 43.67 -2.01
N LYS A 188 13.11 43.56 -1.78
CA LYS A 188 12.20 44.70 -1.95
C LYS A 188 12.58 45.87 -1.04
N ALA A 189 12.83 45.61 0.24
CA ALA A 189 13.22 46.62 1.21
C ALA A 189 14.55 47.30 0.83
N PHE A 190 15.56 46.52 0.42
CA PHE A 190 16.81 47.07 -0.11
C PHE A 190 16.57 47.96 -1.32
N GLY A 191 15.73 47.51 -2.25
CA GLY A 191 15.38 48.28 -3.43
C GLY A 191 14.75 49.63 -3.11
N GLU A 192 13.87 49.69 -2.11
CA GLU A 192 13.25 50.92 -1.62
C GLU A 192 14.26 51.86 -0.95
N VAL A 193 15.12 51.34 -0.07
CA VAL A 193 16.13 52.12 0.64
C VAL A 193 17.16 52.71 -0.33
N PHE A 194 17.74 51.90 -1.23
CA PHE A 194 18.74 52.39 -2.18
C PHE A 194 18.16 53.39 -3.18
N SER A 195 16.91 53.19 -3.62
CA SER A 195 16.24 54.20 -4.45
C SER A 195 16.05 55.52 -3.70
N ALA A 196 15.70 55.47 -2.41
CA ALA A 196 15.54 56.66 -1.59
C ALA A 196 16.85 57.41 -1.35
N ILE A 197 17.96 56.67 -1.15
CA ILE A 197 19.31 57.25 -1.07
C ILE A 197 19.68 57.90 -2.40
N GLY A 198 19.50 57.19 -3.53
CA GLY A 198 19.83 57.70 -4.85
C GLY A 198 19.15 59.02 -5.19
N VAL A 199 17.89 59.21 -4.81
CA VAL A 199 17.15 60.47 -5.05
C VAL A 199 17.68 61.64 -4.20
N ARG A 200 18.26 61.36 -3.03
CA ARG A 200 18.75 62.39 -2.09
C ARG A 200 20.25 62.69 -2.24
N GLU A 201 20.97 61.85 -2.97
CA GLU A 201 22.41 61.95 -3.14
C GLU A 201 22.78 63.13 -4.07
N PRO A 202 23.55 64.12 -3.60
CA PRO A 202 23.92 65.29 -4.40
C PRO A 202 24.89 64.97 -5.54
N GLN A 203 25.74 63.94 -5.40
CA GLN A 203 26.66 63.55 -6.45
C GLN A 203 25.94 62.75 -7.55
N PRO A 204 25.89 63.22 -8.82
CA PRO A 204 25.11 62.57 -9.87
C PRO A 204 25.51 61.12 -10.15
N ALA A 205 26.81 60.81 -10.11
CA ALA A 205 27.32 59.45 -10.35
C ALA A 205 26.90 58.47 -9.24
N ALA A 206 26.95 58.90 -7.97
CA ALA A 206 26.51 58.09 -6.83
C ALA A 206 24.99 57.95 -6.82
N SER A 207 24.25 59.02 -7.13
CA SER A 207 22.78 59.01 -7.31
C SER A 207 22.33 57.95 -8.33
N GLU A 208 22.98 57.91 -9.50
CA GLU A 208 22.69 56.93 -10.55
C GLU A 208 23.06 55.51 -10.10
N ALA A 209 24.21 55.31 -9.45
CA ALA A 209 24.64 54.02 -8.95
C ALA A 209 23.67 53.43 -7.92
N PHE A 210 23.25 54.22 -6.92
CA PHE A 210 22.26 53.81 -5.93
C PHE A 210 20.89 53.51 -6.54
N SER A 211 20.46 54.30 -7.53
CA SER A 211 19.19 54.07 -8.23
C SER A 211 19.21 52.76 -9.04
N ARG A 212 20.30 52.50 -9.77
CA ARG A 212 20.50 51.23 -10.51
C ARG A 212 20.54 50.02 -9.58
N PHE A 213 21.23 50.13 -8.46
CA PHE A 213 21.31 49.05 -7.45
C PHE A 213 19.95 48.81 -6.79
N GLY A 214 19.20 49.87 -6.50
CA GLY A 214 17.82 49.78 -6.01
C GLY A 214 16.88 49.08 -6.99
N GLU A 215 16.99 49.42 -8.28
CA GLU A 215 16.21 48.75 -9.33
C GLU A 215 16.59 47.27 -9.49
N ALA A 216 17.89 46.92 -9.44
CA ALA A 216 18.35 45.53 -9.48
C ALA A 216 17.71 44.71 -8.36
N HIS A 217 17.69 45.22 -7.12
CA HIS A 217 17.04 44.54 -5.99
C HIS A 217 15.51 44.40 -6.16
N ARG A 218 14.82 45.40 -6.72
CA ARG A 218 13.40 45.29 -7.09
C ARG A 218 13.16 44.25 -8.19
N ASN A 219 14.08 44.10 -9.13
CA ASN A 219 14.02 43.06 -10.16
C ASN A 219 14.21 41.67 -9.55
N MET A 220 15.14 41.50 -8.60
CA MET A 220 15.35 40.24 -7.89
C MET A 220 14.10 39.77 -7.14
N GLU A 221 13.34 40.70 -6.52
CA GLU A 221 12.04 40.37 -5.92
C GLU A 221 11.05 39.86 -6.97
N ARG A 222 10.90 40.56 -8.10
CA ARG A 222 10.03 40.12 -9.20
C ARG A 222 10.40 38.74 -9.74
N PHE A 223 11.69 38.44 -9.88
CA PHE A 223 12.18 37.14 -10.30
C PHE A 223 11.88 36.05 -9.28
N ALA A 224 12.07 36.32 -7.98
CA ALA A 224 11.74 35.39 -6.91
C ALA A 224 10.24 35.06 -6.90
N ILE A 225 9.35 36.07 -6.99
CA ILE A 225 7.90 35.85 -7.06
C ILE A 225 7.51 34.99 -8.27
N LYS A 226 8.14 35.22 -9.43
CA LYS A 226 7.90 34.40 -10.64
C LYS A 226 8.35 32.95 -10.47
N MET A 227 9.51 32.74 -9.85
CA MET A 227 10.01 31.40 -9.51
C MET A 227 9.07 30.69 -8.55
N LEU A 228 8.66 31.35 -7.46
CA LEU A 228 7.73 30.82 -6.47
C LEU A 228 6.40 30.38 -7.10
N LYS A 229 5.82 31.20 -8.00
CA LYS A 229 4.60 30.84 -8.74
C LYS A 229 4.78 29.60 -9.63
N THR A 230 5.97 29.41 -10.19
CA THR A 230 6.29 28.28 -11.07
C THR A 230 6.57 26.99 -10.28
N ALA A 231 7.23 27.12 -9.12
CA ALA A 231 7.62 26.00 -8.28
C ALA A 231 6.50 25.53 -7.33
N LYS A 232 5.62 26.43 -6.86
CA LYS A 232 4.54 26.11 -5.90
C LYS A 232 3.66 24.92 -6.33
N PRO A 233 3.23 24.75 -7.59
CA PRO A 233 2.35 23.65 -7.95
C PRO A 233 2.98 22.25 -7.79
N MET A 234 4.32 22.14 -7.76
CA MET A 234 5.01 20.88 -7.42
C MET A 234 4.58 20.34 -6.05
N ILE A 235 4.37 21.22 -5.08
CA ILE A 235 3.93 20.82 -3.74
C ILE A 235 2.53 20.21 -3.81
N THR A 236 1.61 20.80 -4.57
CA THR A 236 0.24 20.31 -4.73
C THR A 236 0.21 18.93 -5.39
N ASP A 237 1.02 18.75 -6.43
CA ASP A 237 1.11 17.49 -7.19
C ASP A 237 1.70 16.37 -6.32
N LEU A 238 2.81 16.63 -5.62
CA LEU A 238 3.42 15.68 -4.68
C LEU A 238 2.49 15.34 -3.51
N ASN A 239 1.72 16.31 -2.99
CA ASN A 239 0.72 16.04 -1.96
C ASN A 239 -0.42 15.17 -2.47
N THR A 240 -0.80 15.28 -3.73
CA THR A 240 -1.83 14.42 -4.33
C THR A 240 -1.35 12.98 -4.40
N TYR A 241 -0.10 12.76 -4.81
CA TYR A 241 0.51 11.43 -4.77
C TYR A 241 0.53 10.84 -3.35
N LEU A 242 1.05 11.61 -2.38
CA LEU A 242 1.24 11.15 -1.00
C LEU A 242 -0.08 10.92 -0.25
N ASN A 243 -1.07 11.81 -0.42
CA ASN A 243 -2.28 11.79 0.39
C ASN A 243 -3.47 11.10 -0.29
N LYS A 244 -3.42 10.86 -1.61
CA LYS A 244 -4.49 10.16 -2.35
C LYS A 244 -4.02 8.85 -2.96
N ALA A 245 -2.98 8.86 -3.79
CA ALA A 245 -2.58 7.68 -4.57
C ALA A 245 -1.94 6.57 -3.70
N VAL A 246 -1.02 6.94 -2.80
CA VAL A 246 -0.37 5.98 -1.89
C VAL A 246 -1.37 5.34 -0.91
N PRO A 247 -2.26 6.09 -0.21
CA PRO A 247 -3.22 5.50 0.71
C PRO A 247 -4.24 4.58 0.03
N ASP A 248 -4.69 4.91 -1.18
CA ASP A 248 -5.59 4.08 -1.97
C ASP A 248 -4.94 2.74 -2.38
N THR A 249 -3.68 2.78 -2.82
CA THR A 249 -2.89 1.58 -3.13
C THR A 249 -2.68 0.73 -1.88
N ARG A 250 -2.29 1.35 -0.76
CA ARG A 250 -2.16 0.68 0.54
C ARG A 250 -3.46 0.00 0.99
N LEU A 251 -4.60 0.66 0.84
CA LEU A 251 -5.91 0.08 1.16
C LEU A 251 -6.20 -1.16 0.31
N THR A 252 -5.84 -1.11 -0.97
CA THR A 252 -6.02 -2.24 -1.90
C THR A 252 -5.16 -3.43 -1.50
N ILE A 253 -3.90 -3.21 -1.13
CA ILE A 253 -3.00 -4.25 -0.62
C ILE A 253 -3.53 -4.83 0.71
N LYS A 254 -4.06 -3.99 1.61
CA LYS A 254 -4.69 -4.47 2.85
C LYS A 254 -5.91 -5.36 2.59
N LYS A 255 -6.74 -5.02 1.60
CA LYS A 255 -7.88 -5.86 1.17
C LYS A 255 -7.38 -7.19 0.59
N TYR A 256 -6.31 -7.17 -0.21
CA TYR A 256 -5.66 -8.38 -0.70
C TYR A 256 -5.18 -9.30 0.43
N LEU A 257 -4.48 -8.75 1.43
CA LEU A 257 -4.01 -9.53 2.58
C LEU A 257 -5.17 -10.15 3.35
N ASP A 258 -6.27 -9.43 3.51
CA ASP A 258 -7.46 -9.96 4.18
C ASP A 258 -8.07 -11.17 3.46
N VAL A 259 -8.16 -11.10 2.12
CA VAL A 259 -8.64 -12.21 1.28
C VAL A 259 -7.64 -13.37 1.25
N LYS A 260 -6.33 -13.08 1.21
CA LYS A 260 -5.26 -14.08 1.34
C LYS A 260 -5.40 -14.84 2.66
N PHE A 261 -5.52 -14.15 3.78
CA PHE A 261 -5.63 -14.80 5.10
C PHE A 261 -6.90 -15.64 5.23
N GLU A 262 -8.00 -15.22 4.61
CA GLU A 262 -9.22 -16.04 4.54
C GLU A 262 -8.98 -17.34 3.75
N TYR A 263 -8.37 -17.26 2.56
CA TYR A 263 -8.01 -18.45 1.78
C TYR A 263 -7.07 -19.38 2.56
N LEU A 264 -6.04 -18.84 3.21
CA LEU A 264 -5.10 -19.62 4.00
C LEU A 264 -5.75 -20.28 5.22
N ALA A 265 -6.71 -19.61 5.86
CA ALA A 265 -7.48 -20.21 6.94
C ALA A 265 -8.26 -21.45 6.49
N TYR A 266 -8.88 -21.40 5.30
CA TYR A 266 -9.53 -22.58 4.71
C TYR A 266 -8.52 -23.68 4.33
N CYS A 267 -7.35 -23.33 3.79
CA CYS A 267 -6.30 -24.31 3.51
C CYS A 267 -5.83 -25.03 4.78
N LEU A 268 -5.63 -24.29 5.87
CA LEU A 268 -5.26 -24.85 7.16
C LEU A 268 -6.37 -25.75 7.72
N LYS A 269 -7.64 -25.33 7.62
CA LYS A 269 -8.78 -26.14 8.06
C LYS A 269 -8.89 -27.46 7.28
N VAL A 270 -8.72 -27.42 5.96
CA VAL A 270 -8.71 -28.65 5.14
C VAL A 270 -7.60 -29.58 5.59
N LYS A 271 -6.38 -29.05 5.79
CA LYS A 271 -5.25 -29.86 6.25
C LYS A 271 -5.52 -30.50 7.61
N GLU A 272 -6.07 -29.76 8.57
CA GLU A 272 -6.44 -30.30 9.88
C GLU A 272 -7.45 -31.45 9.77
N MET A 273 -8.45 -31.31 8.88
CA MET A 273 -9.44 -32.36 8.64
C MET A 273 -8.88 -33.58 7.90
N ASP A 274 -7.88 -33.38 7.03
CA ASP A 274 -7.14 -34.46 6.36
C ASP A 274 -6.26 -35.22 7.38
N ASP A 275 -5.55 -34.50 8.25
CA ASP A 275 -4.69 -35.06 9.30
C ASP A 275 -5.52 -35.83 10.35
N GLU A 276 -6.72 -35.33 10.69
CA GLU A 276 -7.71 -36.04 11.51
C GLU A 276 -8.15 -37.35 10.83
N GLU A 277 -8.60 -37.30 9.57
CA GLU A 277 -9.03 -38.49 8.81
C GLU A 277 -7.93 -39.54 8.73
N TYR A 278 -6.68 -39.13 8.48
CA TYR A 278 -5.52 -40.01 8.47
C TYR A 278 -5.26 -40.66 9.84
N SER A 279 -5.40 -39.89 10.92
CA SER A 279 -5.15 -40.38 12.28
C SER A 279 -6.17 -41.45 12.70
N TYR A 280 -7.46 -41.20 12.45
CA TYR A 280 -8.52 -42.18 12.72
C TYR A 280 -8.35 -43.43 11.85
N ALA A 281 -8.02 -43.27 10.57
CA ALA A 281 -7.75 -44.38 9.68
C ALA A 281 -6.54 -45.24 10.14
N ALA A 282 -5.48 -44.61 10.65
CA ALA A 282 -4.31 -45.31 11.18
C ALA A 282 -4.63 -46.10 12.47
N LEU A 283 -5.57 -45.61 13.28
CA LEU A 283 -6.06 -46.28 14.49
C LEU A 283 -7.14 -47.34 14.20
N GLN A 284 -7.62 -47.42 12.94
CA GLN A 284 -8.77 -48.25 12.54
C GLN A 284 -10.05 -47.89 13.31
N GLU A 285 -10.19 -46.63 13.71
CA GLU A 285 -11.39 -46.13 14.39
C GLU A 285 -12.35 -45.48 13.39
N PRO A 286 -13.67 -45.70 13.54
CA PRO A 286 -14.67 -45.06 12.69
C PRO A 286 -14.73 -43.56 12.96
N LEU A 287 -14.83 -42.77 11.89
CA LEU A 287 -15.01 -41.32 11.97
C LEU A 287 -16.37 -40.97 11.37
N TYR A 288 -17.33 -40.65 12.24
CA TYR A 288 -18.74 -40.42 11.88
C TYR A 288 -18.91 -39.47 10.69
N ARG A 289 -18.17 -38.35 10.66
CA ARG A 289 -18.19 -37.39 9.54
C ARG A 289 -17.89 -38.08 8.21
N VAL A 290 -16.91 -38.98 8.16
CA VAL A 290 -16.48 -39.65 6.92
C VAL A 290 -17.47 -40.74 6.53
N GLU A 291 -17.94 -41.53 7.50
CA GLU A 291 -18.91 -42.63 7.30
C GLU A 291 -20.26 -42.14 6.75
N THR A 292 -20.61 -40.89 7.03
CA THR A 292 -21.88 -40.26 6.62
C THR A 292 -21.76 -39.41 5.35
N GLY A 293 -20.65 -39.50 4.61
CA GLY A 293 -20.48 -38.81 3.31
C GLY A 293 -19.67 -37.51 3.37
N ASN A 294 -19.04 -37.22 4.50
CA ASN A 294 -18.06 -36.17 4.69
C ASN A 294 -18.49 -34.75 4.28
N TYR A 295 -19.73 -34.39 4.63
CA TYR A 295 -20.37 -33.15 4.20
C TYR A 295 -19.68 -31.88 4.69
N GLU A 296 -19.26 -31.83 5.95
CA GLU A 296 -18.56 -30.65 6.50
C GLU A 296 -17.26 -30.38 5.73
N TYR A 297 -16.48 -31.43 5.41
CA TYR A 297 -15.26 -31.29 4.62
C TYR A 297 -15.56 -30.77 3.21
N ARG A 298 -16.59 -31.32 2.56
CA ARG A 298 -17.04 -30.87 1.23
C ARG A 298 -17.49 -29.41 1.22
N LEU A 299 -18.16 -28.95 2.27
CA LEU A 299 -18.52 -27.55 2.49
C LEU A 299 -17.25 -26.67 2.61
N ILE A 300 -16.27 -27.09 3.42
CA ILE A 300 -15.00 -26.35 3.57
C ILE A 300 -14.21 -26.33 2.24
N LEU A 301 -14.21 -27.42 1.47
CA LEU A 301 -13.61 -27.48 0.14
C LEU A 301 -14.24 -26.46 -0.82
N ARG A 302 -15.57 -26.31 -0.79
CA ARG A 302 -16.28 -25.28 -1.57
C ARG A 302 -15.86 -23.88 -1.15
N CYS A 303 -15.88 -23.60 0.14
CA CYS A 303 -15.48 -22.29 0.67
C CYS A 303 -14.02 -21.94 0.33
N ARG A 304 -13.13 -22.94 0.37
CA ARG A 304 -11.73 -22.82 -0.05
C ARG A 304 -11.61 -22.46 -1.53
N GLN A 305 -12.37 -23.12 -2.41
CA GLN A 305 -12.39 -22.81 -3.84
C GLN A 305 -12.83 -21.38 -4.09
N ASP A 306 -13.93 -20.94 -3.46
CA ASP A 306 -14.43 -19.58 -3.63
C ASP A 306 -13.44 -18.53 -3.10
N ALA A 307 -12.81 -18.80 -1.95
CA ALA A 307 -11.78 -17.95 -1.38
C ALA A 307 -10.53 -17.88 -2.28
N ARG A 308 -10.12 -19.00 -2.89
CA ARG A 308 -9.01 -19.06 -3.86
C ARG A 308 -9.27 -18.18 -5.07
N THR A 309 -10.48 -18.24 -5.64
CA THR A 309 -10.86 -17.42 -6.79
C THR A 309 -10.84 -15.92 -6.45
N ARG A 310 -11.38 -15.54 -5.28
CA ARG A 310 -11.30 -14.16 -4.79
C ARG A 310 -9.85 -13.71 -4.59
N PHE A 311 -9.02 -14.57 -4.00
CA PHE A 311 -7.61 -14.31 -3.75
C PHE A 311 -6.83 -14.10 -5.07
N ALA A 312 -7.00 -14.99 -6.04
CA ALA A 312 -6.33 -14.90 -7.34
C ALA A 312 -6.72 -13.62 -8.10
N LYS A 313 -8.01 -13.27 -8.10
CA LYS A 313 -8.50 -12.02 -8.70
C LYS A 313 -7.87 -10.80 -8.02
N MET A 314 -7.97 -10.71 -6.70
CA MET A 314 -7.43 -9.57 -5.95
C MET A 314 -5.91 -9.44 -6.07
N ARG A 315 -5.19 -10.55 -6.19
CA ARG A 315 -3.75 -10.57 -6.48
C ARG A 315 -3.44 -9.91 -7.82
N SER A 316 -4.19 -10.26 -8.87
CA SER A 316 -4.06 -9.65 -10.20
C SER A 316 -4.38 -8.16 -10.15
N ASP A 317 -5.47 -7.77 -9.49
CA ASP A 317 -5.90 -6.37 -9.36
C ASP A 317 -4.83 -5.52 -8.65
N VAL A 318 -4.22 -6.03 -7.58
CA VAL A 318 -3.12 -5.34 -6.87
C VAL A 318 -1.88 -5.20 -7.74
N LEU A 319 -1.51 -6.22 -8.51
CA LEU A 319 -0.35 -6.15 -9.40
C LEU A 319 -0.50 -5.07 -10.45
N VAL A 320 -1.66 -5.03 -11.13
CA VAL A 320 -1.97 -3.99 -12.12
C VAL A 320 -1.97 -2.61 -11.47
N LYS A 321 -2.57 -2.47 -10.29
CA LYS A 321 -2.63 -1.18 -9.58
C LYS A 321 -1.25 -0.66 -9.16
N LEU A 322 -0.36 -1.56 -8.72
CA LEU A 322 1.02 -1.21 -8.39
C LEU A 322 1.80 -0.77 -9.64
N GLU A 323 1.61 -1.44 -10.78
CA GLU A 323 2.24 -1.06 -12.04
C GLU A 323 1.75 0.32 -12.54
N LEU A 324 0.44 0.57 -12.47
CA LEU A 324 -0.14 1.87 -12.82
C LEU A 324 0.36 2.99 -11.91
N LEU A 325 0.50 2.71 -10.60
CA LEU A 325 1.05 3.68 -9.66
C LEU A 325 2.48 4.03 -10.03
N ASP A 326 3.32 3.02 -10.31
CA ASP A 326 4.74 3.20 -10.63
C ASP A 326 4.96 3.96 -11.95
N GLN A 327 4.22 3.61 -13.00
CA GLN A 327 4.29 4.30 -14.30
C GLN A 327 3.92 5.79 -14.18
N LYS A 328 2.80 6.08 -13.51
CA LYS A 328 2.35 7.46 -13.30
C LYS A 328 3.33 8.23 -12.41
N HIS A 329 3.82 7.58 -11.36
CA HIS A 329 4.76 8.15 -10.40
C HIS A 329 6.03 8.66 -11.07
N VAL A 330 6.69 7.83 -11.88
CA VAL A 330 7.95 8.18 -12.53
C VAL A 330 7.78 9.38 -13.46
N GLN A 331 6.71 9.38 -14.27
CA GLN A 331 6.45 10.46 -15.22
C GLN A 331 6.18 11.80 -14.52
N ASP A 332 5.27 11.80 -13.54
CA ASP A 332 4.87 13.01 -12.83
C ASP A 332 6.09 13.63 -12.13
N ILE A 333 6.92 12.83 -11.47
CA ILE A 333 8.00 13.34 -10.62
C ILE A 333 9.18 13.87 -11.40
N VAL A 334 9.58 13.20 -12.47
CA VAL A 334 10.62 13.71 -13.36
C VAL A 334 10.23 15.07 -13.89
N PHE A 335 8.98 15.23 -14.35
CA PHE A 335 8.46 16.52 -14.81
C PHE A 335 8.49 17.58 -13.70
N GLN A 336 8.05 17.23 -12.49
CA GLN A 336 8.03 18.16 -11.36
C GLN A 336 9.43 18.63 -10.94
N LEU A 337 10.38 17.70 -10.81
CA LEU A 337 11.76 18.01 -10.44
C LEU A 337 12.44 18.86 -11.51
N GLN A 338 12.24 18.52 -12.79
CA GLN A 338 12.78 19.31 -13.89
C GLN A 338 12.20 20.73 -13.88
N ARG A 339 10.89 20.88 -13.66
CA ARG A 339 10.25 22.20 -13.54
C ARG A 339 10.85 23.01 -12.38
N PHE A 340 11.04 22.38 -11.23
CA PHE A 340 11.63 23.01 -10.04
C PHE A 340 13.07 23.47 -10.29
N VAL A 341 13.95 22.57 -10.76
CA VAL A 341 15.35 22.89 -11.05
C VAL A 341 15.45 23.98 -12.12
N SER A 342 14.65 23.90 -13.18
CA SER A 342 14.64 24.91 -14.24
C SER A 342 14.20 26.28 -13.73
N ALA A 343 13.19 26.33 -12.85
CA ALA A 343 12.72 27.57 -12.25
C ALA A 343 13.77 28.20 -11.32
N MET A 344 14.43 27.38 -10.50
CA MET A 344 15.52 27.83 -9.61
C MET A 344 16.72 28.32 -10.41
N ALA A 345 17.16 27.56 -11.42
CA ALA A 345 18.28 27.95 -12.27
C ALA A 345 18.01 29.27 -12.99
N LYS A 346 16.80 29.44 -13.54
CA LYS A 346 16.38 30.68 -14.18
C LYS A 346 16.39 31.86 -13.20
N TYR A 347 15.84 31.69 -12.00
CA TYR A 347 15.89 32.72 -10.95
C TYR A 347 17.32 33.18 -10.65
N HIS A 348 18.23 32.24 -10.41
CA HIS A 348 19.61 32.58 -10.09
C HIS A 348 20.35 33.23 -11.26
N ASN A 349 20.11 32.77 -12.50
CA ASN A 349 20.69 33.38 -13.70
C ASN A 349 20.16 34.80 -13.95
N ASP A 350 18.86 35.03 -13.79
CA ASP A 350 18.24 36.35 -13.96
C ASP A 350 18.77 37.32 -12.87
N CYS A 351 18.88 36.86 -11.61
CA CYS A 351 19.49 37.62 -10.52
C CYS A 351 20.97 37.95 -10.78
N HIS A 352 21.74 36.98 -11.28
CA HIS A 352 23.14 37.21 -11.65
C HIS A 352 23.25 38.26 -12.77
N GLY A 353 22.37 38.21 -13.78
CA GLY A 353 22.33 39.16 -14.87
C GLY A 353 22.18 40.60 -14.39
N VAL A 354 21.15 40.86 -13.57
CA VAL A 354 20.90 42.22 -13.06
C VAL A 354 21.99 42.70 -12.09
N MET A 355 22.58 41.81 -11.29
CA MET A 355 23.68 42.21 -10.40
C MET A 355 24.98 42.47 -11.14
N LYS A 356 25.26 41.72 -12.21
CA LYS A 356 26.48 41.91 -13.01
C LYS A 356 26.52 43.30 -13.66
N GLU A 357 25.36 43.84 -14.03
CA GLU A 357 25.22 45.17 -14.62
C GLU A 357 25.20 46.30 -13.58
N ALA A 358 24.80 45.99 -12.34
CA ALA A 358 24.73 46.94 -11.23
C ALA A 358 26.09 47.13 -10.53
N VAL A 359 27.06 47.71 -11.24
CA VAL A 359 28.37 48.07 -10.66
C VAL A 359 28.23 49.34 -9.82
N VAL A 360 28.43 49.20 -8.51
CA VAL A 360 28.29 50.28 -7.54
C VAL A 360 29.63 50.94 -7.18
N PHE A 361 30.76 50.26 -7.43
CA PHE A 361 32.08 50.75 -6.99
C PHE A 361 32.96 51.29 -8.12
N PRO A 362 33.79 52.32 -7.83
CA PRO A 362 33.88 53.04 -6.56
C PRO A 362 32.75 54.08 -6.40
N ILE A 363 32.09 54.11 -5.22
CA ILE A 363 31.20 55.22 -4.86
C ILE A 363 32.07 56.33 -4.30
N GLU A 364 32.26 57.39 -5.07
CA GLU A 364 32.68 58.66 -4.48
C GLU A 364 31.44 59.25 -3.81
N VAL A 365 31.49 59.43 -2.49
CA VAL A 365 30.44 60.09 -1.71
C VAL A 365 31.05 61.38 -1.19
N ASP A 366 30.51 62.52 -1.61
CA ASP A 366 31.01 63.82 -1.17
C ASP A 366 30.47 64.10 0.25
N LEU A 367 31.21 63.66 1.27
CA LEU A 367 30.87 63.91 2.66
C LEU A 367 30.95 65.42 2.92
N SER A 368 29.80 66.08 3.02
CA SER A 368 29.74 67.50 3.34
C SER A 368 30.55 67.79 4.63
N ARG A 369 31.25 68.93 4.66
CA ARG A 369 32.21 69.31 5.73
C ARG A 369 31.63 69.40 7.16
N GLY A 370 30.32 69.18 7.34
CA GLY A 370 29.65 69.10 8.64
C GLY A 370 29.42 67.67 9.18
N THR A 371 29.85 66.62 8.48
CA THR A 371 29.52 65.23 8.84
C THR A 371 30.18 64.76 10.16
N PHE A 372 31.18 65.49 10.68
CA PHE A 372 31.90 65.14 11.92
C PHE A 372 31.95 66.27 12.97
N THR A 373 31.09 67.29 12.90
CA THR A 373 31.00 68.26 13.99
C THR A 373 30.28 67.64 15.19
N TYR A 374 31.03 67.02 16.09
CA TYR A 374 30.55 66.72 17.45
C TYR A 374 30.33 68.05 18.18
N ASP A 375 29.10 68.27 18.66
CA ASP A 375 28.71 69.48 19.37
C ASP A 375 29.29 69.44 20.80
N THR A 376 30.43 70.09 21.02
CA THR A 376 31.08 70.21 22.34
C THR A 376 30.52 71.38 23.15
N THR A 377 29.20 71.47 23.30
CA THR A 377 28.53 72.60 23.99
C THR A 377 27.73 72.26 25.24
N ASN A 378 27.83 71.03 25.77
CA ASN A 378 27.41 70.76 27.15
C ASN A 378 28.62 70.49 28.05
N GLN A 379 29.23 71.60 28.50
CA GLN A 379 29.95 71.62 29.78
C GLN A 379 28.92 71.35 30.89
N PHE A 380 28.98 70.19 31.51
CA PHE A 380 28.54 70.04 32.89
C PHE A 380 29.80 69.97 33.76
N ASN A 381 29.82 70.85 34.76
CA ASN A 381 30.89 71.00 35.76
C ASN A 381 31.26 69.66 36.40
N ASP A 382 32.54 69.31 36.32
CA ASP A 382 33.19 68.39 37.23
C ASP A 382 33.69 69.18 38.44
N GLU A 383 33.02 69.03 39.58
CA GLU A 383 33.64 69.15 40.91
C GLU A 383 33.28 67.89 41.71
N GLU A 384 34.33 67.11 41.97
CA GLU A 384 34.61 66.29 43.17
C GLU A 384 33.58 65.23 43.61
N ASP A 385 33.90 63.93 43.49
CA ASP A 385 34.65 63.21 44.54
C ASP A 385 34.81 61.70 44.25
N GLU A 386 35.87 61.17 44.83
CA GLU A 386 36.42 59.81 44.78
C GLU A 386 35.46 58.72 45.29
N GLU A 387 35.51 57.52 44.70
CA GLU A 387 35.91 56.26 45.39
C GLU A 387 35.52 55.00 44.60
N GLU A 388 36.39 54.00 44.72
CA GLU A 388 36.36 52.67 44.11
C GLU A 388 35.20 51.78 44.63
N GLY A 389 34.75 50.80 43.82
CA GLY A 389 34.14 49.57 44.37
C GLY A 389 33.05 48.88 43.56
N GLN A 390 33.46 47.82 42.84
CA GLN A 390 32.83 46.50 42.63
C GLN A 390 31.33 46.33 42.24
N GLU A 391 31.17 45.62 41.12
CA GLU A 391 30.23 44.52 40.79
C GLU A 391 28.80 44.51 41.39
N GLU A 392 27.78 44.46 40.53
CA GLU A 392 26.83 43.33 40.47
C GLU A 392 25.90 43.39 39.23
N GLU A 393 25.71 42.22 38.61
CA GLU A 393 24.72 41.94 37.56
C GLU A 393 23.28 42.10 38.08
N VAL A 394 22.42 42.79 37.33
CA VAL A 394 20.97 42.52 37.37
C VAL A 394 20.38 42.52 35.96
N VAL A 395 19.99 41.32 35.54
CA VAL A 395 19.16 41.00 34.38
C VAL A 395 17.77 41.64 34.55
N THR A 396 17.31 42.40 33.56
CA THR A 396 15.86 42.64 33.36
C THR A 396 15.49 42.54 31.88
N GLU A 397 14.73 41.50 31.55
CA GLU A 397 14.02 41.33 30.29
C GLU A 397 13.03 42.48 30.09
N SER A 398 13.05 43.08 28.89
CA SER A 398 11.91 43.85 28.39
C SER A 398 11.43 43.28 27.06
N ARG A 399 10.13 42.96 27.10
CA ARG A 399 9.30 42.22 26.17
C ARG A 399 8.82 43.18 25.08
N VAL A 400 9.16 42.92 23.82
CA VAL A 400 8.63 43.69 22.68
C VAL A 400 7.31 43.07 22.23
N GLU A 401 6.23 43.86 22.33
CA GLU A 401 4.91 43.56 21.80
C GLU A 401 4.95 43.52 20.26
N THR A 402 4.61 42.37 19.69
CA THR A 402 4.32 42.21 18.26
C THR A 402 2.83 42.46 18.02
N THR A 403 2.53 43.43 17.16
CA THR A 403 1.18 43.64 16.62
C THR A 403 0.85 42.58 15.56
N PRO A 404 -0.38 42.03 15.52
CA PRO A 404 -0.73 40.98 14.56
C PRO A 404 -1.18 41.60 13.23
N TYR A 405 -0.51 41.27 12.13
CA TYR A 405 -0.97 41.58 10.78
C TYR A 405 -1.48 40.33 10.05
N SER A 406 -2.76 40.44 9.66
CA SER A 406 -3.64 39.62 8.83
C SER A 406 -3.05 38.40 8.08
N ASP A 407 -3.56 37.23 8.47
CA ASP A 407 -3.23 35.87 8.03
C ASP A 407 -3.94 35.42 6.73
N ASN A 408 -4.24 36.33 5.80
CA ASN A 408 -5.17 36.04 4.70
C ASN A 408 -4.55 35.70 3.33
N LEU A 409 -3.26 35.35 3.26
CA LEU A 409 -2.62 34.94 1.99
C LEU A 409 -2.24 33.45 1.91
N ILE A 410 -2.58 32.66 2.93
CA ILE A 410 -2.39 31.21 2.92
C ILE A 410 -3.68 30.53 3.40
N SER A 411 -4.79 30.79 2.72
CA SER A 411 -5.94 29.89 2.77
C SER A 411 -5.94 28.99 1.53
N THR A 412 -6.01 27.70 1.78
CA THR A 412 -6.23 26.65 0.79
C THR A 412 -7.70 26.60 0.41
N ASP A 413 -8.00 26.99 -0.82
CA ASP A 413 -8.92 26.25 -1.68
C ASP A 413 -8.14 25.73 -2.90
#